data_AF-A0A974PRI7-F1
#
_entry.id   AF-A0A974PRI7-F1
#
_cell.length_a   1.000
_cell.length_b   1.000
_cell.length_c   1.000
_cell.angle_alpha   90.00
_cell.angle_beta   90.00
_cell.angle_gamma   90.00
#
_symmetry.space_group_name_H-M   'P 1'
#
loop_
_entity.id
_entity.type
_entity.pdbx_description
1 polymer ?
#
loop_
_entity_poly.entity_id
_entity_poly.type
_entity_poly.pdbx_seq_one_letter_code
_entity_poly.pdbx_strand_id
1 'polypeptide(L)'
;MISVFDLFKIGIGPSSSHTVGPMVAAGRFLEAMPADAARVRVELFGSLAWTGPGHGTDSAICLGLLGAEPSRVDPDTVPGLVAGLRARRRLACGAAFDPAVDLMFNFETLLPVHSNGMRFRALAGDGTLLLERDFYSVGGGFVVAAEQPEETAPPPVPDPFTTAAELLAICADRRLSIADVQLANECALRARTQVEAELDGIAHAMFASIARGLEADGLLPGGLKVRRRAKGIARKLAAAEHSNMLAPHEVLDWVSAFAIAVNEENAAGGRIVTAPTNGAAGIIPAVLRYARDFCPGATAARQRVFLLTAAAIGGLIKRNASISGAEVGCQGEVGSAAAMAAAGLAAALGADPRQVENAAEIAMEHHLGMTCDPVGGLVQIPCIERNAFGAQKAIFAASLALRGDGIHHVSLDQVIETMRQTGADMQSKYKETAQGGLAVNLSAC
;
A
#
# COMPACT_ATOMS: atom_id res chain seq x y z
N MET A 1 -6.79 -15.14 9.68
CA MET A 1 -7.20 -13.72 9.74
C MET A 1 -6.02 -12.90 9.24
N ILE A 2 -6.25 -11.85 8.45
CA ILE A 2 -5.19 -10.92 8.01
C ILE A 2 -5.02 -9.87 9.09
N SER A 3 -3.80 -9.72 9.62
CA SER A 3 -3.53 -8.79 10.72
C SER A 3 -3.64 -7.33 10.26
N VAL A 4 -3.97 -6.42 11.17
CA VAL A 4 -3.91 -4.97 10.96
C VAL A 4 -2.49 -4.54 10.57
N PHE A 5 -1.48 -5.16 11.18
CA PHE A 5 -0.07 -4.90 10.90
C PHE A 5 0.41 -5.55 9.59
N ASP A 6 -0.41 -6.41 9.00
CA ASP A 6 -0.19 -6.97 7.67
C ASP A 6 -0.63 -6.00 6.56
N LEU A 7 -1.66 -5.19 6.83
CA LEU A 7 -2.18 -4.19 5.90
C LEU A 7 -1.50 -2.83 6.06
N PHE A 8 -1.17 -2.44 7.29
CA PHE A 8 -0.52 -1.17 7.60
C PHE A 8 0.94 -1.38 8.02
N LYS A 9 1.83 -1.46 7.03
CA LYS A 9 3.27 -1.66 7.21
C LYS A 9 4.01 -0.35 6.98
N ILE A 10 4.82 0.03 7.96
CA ILE A 10 5.78 1.13 7.80
C ILE A 10 6.88 0.65 6.83
N GLY A 11 7.11 1.41 5.77
CA GLY A 11 8.07 1.10 4.71
C GLY A 11 8.54 2.37 3.99
N ILE A 12 9.08 2.20 2.78
CA ILE A 12 9.49 3.32 1.92
C ILE A 12 8.72 3.29 0.60
N GLY A 13 8.50 4.47 0.02
CA GLY A 13 7.96 4.62 -1.33
C GLY A 13 8.95 4.22 -2.43
N PRO A 14 8.51 4.19 -3.70
CA PRO A 14 7.16 4.52 -4.16
C PRO A 14 6.18 3.34 -4.24
N SER A 15 6.63 2.09 -4.14
CA SER A 15 5.77 0.93 -4.43
C SER A 15 5.91 -0.21 -3.43
N SER A 16 4.79 -0.78 -2.99
CA SER A 16 4.82 -1.98 -2.14
C SER A 16 5.22 -3.22 -2.94
N SER A 17 4.73 -3.34 -4.19
CA SER A 17 5.00 -4.46 -5.09
C SER A 17 6.40 -4.38 -5.70
N HIS A 18 6.89 -3.18 -6.01
CA HIS A 18 8.14 -2.98 -6.77
C HIS A 18 9.30 -2.41 -5.93
N THR A 19 9.05 -1.87 -4.74
CA THR A 19 10.12 -1.36 -3.86
C THR A 19 10.22 -2.21 -2.60
N VAL A 20 9.16 -2.26 -1.79
CA VAL A 20 9.19 -2.96 -0.50
C VAL A 20 9.36 -4.47 -0.69
N GLY A 21 8.57 -5.10 -1.57
CA GLY A 21 8.65 -6.53 -1.85
C GLY A 21 10.05 -6.97 -2.31
N PRO A 22 10.63 -6.37 -3.37
CA PRO A 22 11.97 -6.70 -3.84
C PRO A 22 13.06 -6.48 -2.77
N MET A 23 12.94 -5.44 -1.96
CA MET A 23 13.87 -5.22 -0.83
C MET A 23 13.77 -6.34 0.22
N VAL A 24 12.56 -6.78 0.57
CA VAL A 24 12.34 -7.92 1.48
C VAL A 24 12.86 -9.22 0.88
N ALA A 25 12.61 -9.47 -0.41
CA ALA A 25 13.10 -10.66 -1.10
C ALA A 25 14.64 -10.73 -1.12
N ALA A 26 15.29 -9.60 -1.41
CA ALA A 26 16.74 -9.48 -1.38
C ALA A 26 17.31 -9.72 0.04
N GLY A 27 16.65 -9.20 1.08
CA GLY A 27 17.03 -9.49 2.47
C GLY A 27 16.91 -10.98 2.82
N ARG A 28 15.78 -11.61 2.48
CA ARG A 28 15.58 -13.07 2.69
C ARG A 28 16.60 -13.91 1.93
N PHE A 29 16.95 -13.51 0.71
CA PHE A 29 17.99 -14.19 -0.06
C PHE A 29 19.37 -14.05 0.60
N LEU A 30 19.70 -12.84 1.08
CA LEU A 30 20.95 -12.58 1.78
C LEU A 30 21.11 -13.45 3.03
N GLU A 31 20.04 -13.64 3.81
CA GLU A 31 20.01 -14.52 4.98
C GLU A 31 20.23 -16.00 4.64
N ALA A 32 19.69 -16.46 3.50
CA ALA A 32 19.81 -17.84 3.04
C ALA A 32 21.11 -18.12 2.26
N MET A 33 21.93 -17.09 2.01
CA MET A 33 23.07 -17.21 1.11
C MET A 33 24.20 -18.07 1.71
N PRO A 34 24.78 -19.02 0.94
CA PRO A 34 25.94 -19.79 1.36
C PRO A 34 27.15 -18.91 1.70
N ALA A 35 27.91 -19.30 2.73
CA ALA A 35 29.08 -18.54 3.19
C ALA A 35 30.23 -18.46 2.17
N ASP A 36 30.30 -19.43 1.25
CA ASP A 36 31.27 -19.53 0.17
C ASP A 36 30.80 -18.87 -1.14
N ALA A 37 29.66 -18.18 -1.13
CA ALA A 37 29.18 -17.42 -2.27
C ALA A 37 30.17 -16.30 -2.64
N ALA A 38 30.71 -16.37 -3.86
CA ALA A 38 31.66 -15.40 -4.40
C ALA A 38 30.99 -14.30 -5.22
N ARG A 39 29.80 -14.53 -5.79
CA ARG A 39 29.07 -13.55 -6.60
C ARG A 39 27.55 -13.74 -6.49
N VAL A 40 26.82 -12.63 -6.47
CA VAL A 40 25.35 -12.62 -6.52
C VAL A 40 24.88 -12.13 -7.90
N ARG A 41 23.80 -12.72 -8.42
CA ARG A 41 23.06 -12.23 -9.59
C ARG A 41 21.57 -12.17 -9.30
N VAL A 42 20.90 -11.18 -9.86
CA VAL A 42 19.46 -10.94 -9.73
C VAL A 42 18.86 -10.71 -11.11
N GLU A 43 17.76 -11.37 -11.39
CA GLU A 43 16.99 -11.21 -12.63
C GLU A 43 15.54 -10.87 -12.28
N LEU A 44 15.01 -9.80 -12.90
CA LEU A 44 13.65 -9.31 -12.68
C LEU A 44 12.80 -9.64 -13.91
N PHE A 45 11.54 -10.07 -13.70
CA PHE A 45 10.66 -10.57 -14.75
C PHE A 45 9.33 -9.81 -14.82
N GLY A 46 8.67 -9.86 -15.97
CA GLY A 46 7.29 -9.37 -16.16
C GLY A 46 7.08 -7.92 -15.77
N SER A 47 6.00 -7.64 -15.03
CA SER A 47 5.64 -6.26 -14.61
C SER A 47 6.74 -5.62 -13.77
N LEU A 48 7.42 -6.42 -12.94
CA LEU A 48 8.57 -5.99 -12.14
C LEU A 48 9.73 -5.51 -13.02
N ALA A 49 9.95 -6.16 -14.17
CA ALA A 49 10.93 -5.71 -15.14
C ALA A 49 10.48 -4.43 -15.85
N TRP A 50 9.25 -4.41 -16.38
CA TRP A 50 8.74 -3.30 -17.20
C TRP A 50 8.68 -1.96 -16.48
N THR A 51 8.23 -1.96 -15.22
CA THR A 51 8.04 -0.72 -14.45
C THR A 51 9.09 -0.51 -13.35
N GLY A 52 9.98 -1.49 -13.14
CA GLY A 52 10.95 -1.47 -12.06
C GLY A 52 11.85 -0.23 -12.00
N PRO A 53 12.35 0.31 -13.12
CA PRO A 53 13.13 1.55 -13.10
C PRO A 53 12.34 2.76 -12.57
N GLY A 54 11.05 2.87 -12.90
CA GLY A 54 10.17 3.93 -12.38
C GLY A 54 9.85 3.76 -10.90
N HIS A 55 9.86 2.52 -10.42
CA HIS A 55 9.61 2.18 -9.02
C HIS A 55 10.85 2.09 -8.13
N GLY A 56 12.05 2.29 -8.69
CA GLY A 56 13.31 2.14 -7.96
C GLY A 56 13.59 0.71 -7.49
N THR A 57 13.12 -0.30 -8.23
CA THR A 57 13.33 -1.72 -7.91
C THR A 57 14.81 -2.06 -7.82
N ASP A 58 15.63 -1.47 -8.70
CA ASP A 58 17.08 -1.65 -8.69
C ASP A 58 17.71 -1.21 -7.36
N SER A 59 17.29 -0.05 -6.87
CA SER A 59 17.72 0.54 -5.60
C SER A 59 17.21 -0.29 -4.42
N ALA A 60 15.97 -0.78 -4.48
CA ALA A 60 15.39 -1.66 -3.47
C ALA A 60 16.16 -2.98 -3.31
N ILE A 61 16.50 -3.64 -4.43
CA ILE A 61 17.34 -4.85 -4.42
C ILE A 61 18.70 -4.57 -3.79
N CYS A 62 19.33 -3.44 -4.16
CA CYS A 62 20.59 -3.02 -3.57
C CYS A 62 20.48 -2.84 -2.05
N LEU A 63 19.43 -2.19 -1.56
CA LEU A 63 19.20 -1.98 -0.13
C LEU A 63 19.01 -3.30 0.62
N GLY A 64 18.21 -4.22 0.08
CA GLY A 64 17.99 -5.53 0.70
C GLY A 64 19.28 -6.36 0.76
N LEU A 65 20.09 -6.36 -0.31
CA LEU A 65 21.40 -7.02 -0.33
C LEU A 65 22.44 -6.33 0.57
N LEU A 66 22.22 -5.08 0.98
CA LEU A 66 22.99 -4.40 2.02
C LEU A 66 22.49 -4.70 3.43
N GLY A 67 21.45 -5.51 3.59
CA GLY A 67 20.84 -5.84 4.88
C GLY A 67 19.96 -4.72 5.46
N ALA A 68 19.57 -3.74 4.65
CA ALA A 68 18.63 -2.72 5.10
C ALA A 68 17.20 -3.28 5.11
N GLU A 69 16.40 -2.85 6.10
CA GLU A 69 14.99 -3.22 6.22
C GLU A 69 14.08 -2.04 5.82
N PRO A 70 13.00 -2.27 5.03
CA PRO A 70 12.13 -1.18 4.56
C PRO A 70 11.52 -0.34 5.69
N SER A 71 11.21 -0.96 6.83
CA SER A 71 10.62 -0.30 8.00
C SER A 71 11.61 0.55 8.80
N ARG A 72 12.92 0.32 8.64
CA ARG A 72 13.98 0.95 9.44
C ARG A 72 14.89 1.88 8.65
N VAL A 73 15.11 1.60 7.36
CA VAL A 73 16.05 2.35 6.51
C VAL A 73 15.63 3.82 6.42
N ASP A 74 16.49 4.77 6.75
CA ASP A 74 16.19 6.19 6.57
C ASP A 74 16.16 6.53 5.06
N PRO A 75 15.00 6.96 4.50
CA PRO A 75 14.88 7.32 3.09
C PRO A 75 15.92 8.32 2.61
N ASP A 76 16.32 9.27 3.46
CA ASP A 76 17.26 10.34 3.07
C ASP A 76 18.68 9.78 2.87
N THR A 77 18.99 8.60 3.42
CA THR A 77 20.29 7.94 3.27
C THR A 77 20.37 7.01 2.06
N VAL A 78 19.24 6.65 1.46
CA VAL A 78 19.15 5.66 0.37
C VAL A 78 20.06 5.99 -0.81
N PRO A 79 20.09 7.24 -1.35
CA PRO A 79 20.98 7.57 -2.47
C PRO A 79 22.46 7.30 -2.17
N GLY A 80 22.90 7.61 -0.94
CA GLY A 80 24.27 7.38 -0.49
C GLY A 80 24.63 5.89 -0.36
N LEU A 81 23.71 5.10 0.19
CA LEU A 81 23.88 3.64 0.33
C LEU A 81 24.04 2.96 -1.04
N VAL A 82 23.16 3.28 -1.99
CA VAL A 82 23.19 2.72 -3.35
C VAL A 82 24.45 3.15 -4.10
N ALA A 83 24.83 4.44 -4.02
CA ALA A 83 26.07 4.93 -4.62
C ALA A 83 27.31 4.23 -4.04
N GLY A 84 27.34 4.02 -2.71
CA GLY A 84 28.41 3.31 -2.04
C GLY A 84 28.52 1.83 -2.45
N LEU A 85 27.41 1.15 -2.71
CA LEU A 85 27.43 -0.21 -3.26
C LEU A 85 27.95 -0.23 -4.71
N ARG A 86 27.46 0.68 -5.58
CA ARG A 86 27.91 0.78 -6.98
C ARG A 86 29.41 1.05 -7.09
N ALA A 87 29.98 1.82 -6.17
CA ALA A 87 31.42 2.07 -6.12
C ALA A 87 32.23 0.85 -5.65
N ARG A 88 31.77 0.15 -4.60
CA ARG A 88 32.48 -0.98 -3.99
C ARG A 88 32.32 -2.29 -4.76
N ARG A 89 31.20 -2.46 -5.46
CA ARG A 89 30.81 -3.68 -6.22
C ARG A 89 30.91 -4.97 -5.40
N ARG A 90 30.71 -4.86 -4.09
CA ARG A 90 30.85 -5.95 -3.11
C ARG A 90 29.86 -5.76 -1.98
N LEU A 91 29.32 -6.89 -1.52
CA LEU A 91 28.46 -6.98 -0.34
C LEU A 91 29.30 -7.10 0.94
N ALA A 92 28.66 -6.91 2.10
CA ALA A 92 29.34 -6.97 3.41
C ALA A 92 29.95 -8.35 3.72
N CYS A 93 29.34 -9.42 3.20
CA CYS A 93 29.83 -10.80 3.31
C CYS A 93 31.03 -11.10 2.37
N GLY A 94 31.45 -10.16 1.54
CA GLY A 94 32.58 -10.30 0.62
C GLY A 94 32.22 -10.71 -0.80
N ALA A 95 31.00 -11.22 -1.04
CA ALA A 95 30.50 -11.57 -2.37
C ALA A 95 30.51 -10.36 -3.31
N ALA A 96 30.92 -10.57 -4.56
CA ALA A 96 30.85 -9.56 -5.62
C ALA A 96 29.41 -9.33 -6.06
N PHE A 97 29.04 -8.07 -6.23
CA PHE A 97 27.77 -7.65 -6.81
C PHE A 97 27.93 -6.26 -7.41
N ASP A 98 27.94 -6.19 -8.74
CA ASP A 98 27.92 -4.94 -9.48
C ASP A 98 26.51 -4.75 -10.08
N PRO A 99 25.68 -3.84 -9.53
CA PRO A 99 24.30 -3.65 -10.00
C PRO A 99 24.17 -3.37 -11.50
N ALA A 100 25.22 -2.88 -12.17
CA ALA A 100 25.18 -2.59 -13.60
C ALA A 100 25.21 -3.86 -14.48
N VAL A 101 25.72 -4.98 -13.96
CA VAL A 101 25.88 -6.24 -14.72
C VAL A 101 25.23 -7.44 -14.05
N ASP A 102 25.08 -7.40 -12.72
CA ASP A 102 24.54 -8.50 -11.93
C ASP A 102 23.05 -8.34 -11.63
N LEU A 103 22.45 -7.19 -11.96
CA LEU A 103 21.00 -6.98 -11.89
C LEU A 103 20.45 -6.80 -13.30
N MET A 104 19.62 -7.74 -13.73
CA MET A 104 19.11 -7.82 -15.10
C MET A 104 17.60 -7.65 -15.15
N PHE A 105 17.12 -6.89 -16.14
CA PHE A 105 15.69 -6.75 -16.45
C PHE A 105 15.35 -7.66 -17.63
N ASN A 106 14.57 -8.70 -17.38
CA ASN A 106 14.11 -9.63 -18.39
C ASN A 106 12.69 -9.26 -18.84
N PHE A 107 12.60 -8.67 -20.04
CA PHE A 107 11.34 -8.18 -20.61
C PHE A 107 10.58 -9.22 -21.44
N GLU A 108 11.19 -10.37 -21.70
CA GLU A 108 10.70 -11.38 -22.66
C GLU A 108 10.00 -12.55 -21.96
N THR A 109 10.44 -12.89 -20.74
CA THR A 109 9.96 -14.07 -20.03
C THR A 109 9.18 -13.72 -18.78
N LEU A 110 8.27 -14.62 -18.42
CA LEU A 110 7.49 -14.56 -17.18
C LEU A 110 7.82 -15.78 -16.34
N LEU A 111 7.92 -15.58 -15.03
CA LEU A 111 7.92 -16.69 -14.08
C LEU A 111 6.48 -17.22 -13.90
N PRO A 112 6.31 -18.52 -13.58
CA PRO A 112 5.03 -19.21 -13.72
C PRO A 112 3.94 -18.81 -12.71
N VAL A 113 4.30 -18.28 -11.54
CA VAL A 113 3.33 -18.05 -10.45
C VAL A 113 2.68 -16.67 -10.50
N HIS A 114 3.46 -15.61 -10.69
CA HIS A 114 2.96 -14.23 -10.69
C HIS A 114 3.84 -13.33 -11.56
N SER A 115 3.27 -12.27 -12.13
CA SER A 115 3.94 -11.36 -13.07
C SER A 115 5.10 -10.56 -12.44
N ASN A 116 5.03 -10.31 -11.13
CA ASN A 116 6.10 -9.66 -10.36
C ASN A 116 7.12 -10.67 -9.84
N GLY A 117 7.81 -11.33 -10.77
CA GLY A 117 8.78 -12.38 -10.47
C GLY A 117 10.21 -11.84 -10.36
N MET A 118 11.00 -12.45 -9.49
CA MET A 118 12.43 -12.17 -9.36
C MET A 118 13.20 -13.45 -9.02
N ARG A 119 14.38 -13.62 -9.63
CA ARG A 119 15.27 -14.76 -9.41
C ARG A 119 16.60 -14.28 -8.86
N PHE A 120 17.01 -14.85 -7.74
CA PHE A 120 18.31 -14.61 -7.12
C PHE A 120 19.20 -15.84 -7.27
N ARG A 121 20.47 -15.61 -7.57
CA ARG A 121 21.50 -16.65 -7.73
C ARG A 121 22.75 -16.29 -6.94
N ALA A 122 23.26 -17.24 -6.18
CA ALA A 122 24.58 -17.16 -5.56
C ALA A 122 25.52 -18.16 -6.25
N LEU A 123 26.70 -17.68 -6.62
CA LEU A 123 27.69 -18.42 -7.40
C LEU A 123 28.99 -18.56 -6.61
N ALA A 124 29.65 -19.71 -6.71
CA ALA A 124 31.00 -19.95 -6.22
C ALA A 124 32.07 -19.21 -7.05
N GLY A 125 33.32 -19.23 -6.58
CA GLY A 125 34.44 -18.56 -7.25
C GLY A 125 34.75 -19.06 -8.67
N ASP A 126 34.40 -20.30 -8.97
CA ASP A 126 34.55 -20.93 -10.29
C ASP A 126 33.31 -20.72 -11.19
N GLY A 127 32.27 -20.04 -10.68
CA GLY A 127 31.00 -19.82 -11.37
C GLY A 127 29.93 -20.89 -11.13
N THR A 128 30.20 -21.91 -10.32
CA THR A 128 29.21 -22.95 -9.97
C THR A 128 28.02 -22.34 -9.24
N LEU A 129 26.79 -22.73 -9.60
CA LEU A 129 25.57 -22.29 -8.93
C LEU A 129 25.44 -22.97 -7.57
N LEU A 130 25.45 -22.18 -6.49
CA LEU A 130 25.33 -22.66 -5.11
C LEU A 130 23.89 -22.61 -4.60
N LEU A 131 23.16 -21.56 -4.96
CA LEU A 131 21.77 -21.35 -4.56
C LEU A 131 21.04 -20.56 -5.65
N GLU A 132 19.84 -21.00 -6.01
CA GLU A 132 18.89 -20.26 -6.83
C GLU A 132 17.56 -20.19 -6.07
N ARG A 133 16.93 -19.02 -6.04
CA ARG A 133 15.63 -18.81 -5.42
C ARG A 133 14.79 -17.85 -6.24
N ASP A 134 13.57 -18.30 -6.53
CA ASP A 134 12.54 -17.48 -7.14
C ASP A 134 11.61 -16.92 -6.06
N PHE A 135 11.39 -15.60 -6.11
CA PHE A 135 10.42 -14.89 -5.27
C PHE A 135 9.40 -14.17 -6.13
N TYR A 136 8.22 -13.96 -5.56
CA TYR A 136 7.14 -13.20 -6.17
C TYR A 136 6.63 -12.14 -5.20
N SER A 137 6.48 -10.92 -5.72
CA SER A 137 5.90 -9.80 -4.98
C SER A 137 4.41 -9.66 -5.30
N VAL A 138 3.55 -10.19 -4.43
CA VAL A 138 2.12 -10.43 -4.68
C VAL A 138 1.20 -9.31 -4.19
N GLY A 139 1.73 -8.09 -4.03
CA GLY A 139 0.98 -6.91 -3.57
C GLY A 139 1.08 -6.67 -2.06
N GLY A 140 0.82 -5.43 -1.62
CA GLY A 140 0.90 -5.04 -0.20
C GLY A 140 2.26 -5.23 0.49
N GLY A 141 3.34 -5.46 -0.28
CA GLY A 141 4.69 -5.76 0.25
C GLY A 141 4.87 -7.21 0.70
N PHE A 142 3.93 -8.10 0.36
CA PHE A 142 4.05 -9.54 0.62
C PHE A 142 4.95 -10.20 -0.42
N VAL A 143 5.84 -11.09 0.05
CA VAL A 143 6.75 -11.86 -0.79
C VAL A 143 6.55 -13.34 -0.51
N VAL A 144 6.33 -14.12 -1.56
CA VAL A 144 6.25 -15.58 -1.51
C VAL A 144 7.43 -16.19 -2.28
N ALA A 145 8.01 -17.27 -1.76
CA ALA A 145 9.04 -18.04 -2.46
C ALA A 145 8.39 -19.17 -3.27
N ALA A 146 8.89 -19.47 -4.46
CA ALA A 146 8.32 -20.49 -5.35
C ALA A 146 8.24 -21.90 -4.72
N GLU A 147 9.15 -22.20 -3.79
CA GLU A 147 9.31 -23.53 -3.19
C GLU A 147 8.72 -23.64 -1.78
N GLN A 148 8.06 -22.60 -1.27
CA GLN A 148 7.34 -22.72 0.00
C GLN A 148 5.90 -23.22 -0.27
N PRO A 149 5.47 -24.33 0.37
CA PRO A 149 4.06 -24.72 0.36
C PRO A 149 3.21 -23.63 1.00
N GLU A 150 1.91 -23.65 0.70
CA GLU A 150 0.86 -22.80 1.27
C GLU A 150 1.14 -22.38 2.73
N GLU A 151 0.84 -21.11 3.03
CA GLU A 151 0.89 -20.53 4.37
C GLU A 151 0.50 -21.56 5.44
N THR A 152 1.38 -21.79 6.42
CA THR A 152 1.01 -22.48 7.66
C THR A 152 -0.31 -21.88 8.13
N ALA A 153 -1.33 -22.73 8.33
CA ALA A 153 -2.67 -22.29 8.69
C ALA A 153 -2.58 -21.21 9.78
N PRO A 154 -3.17 -20.02 9.56
CA PRO A 154 -3.00 -18.92 10.49
C PRO A 154 -3.43 -19.37 11.88
N PRO A 155 -2.73 -18.93 12.94
CA PRO A 155 -3.05 -19.31 14.30
C PRO A 155 -4.53 -19.10 14.59
N PRO A 156 -5.19 -20.00 15.34
CA PRO A 156 -6.61 -19.89 15.63
C PRO A 156 -6.89 -18.59 16.39
N VAL A 157 -7.93 -17.88 15.97
CA VAL A 157 -8.38 -16.63 16.59
C VAL A 157 -9.82 -16.78 17.12
N PRO A 158 -10.24 -15.98 18.10
CA PRO A 158 -11.55 -16.13 18.75
C PRO A 158 -12.74 -15.95 17.80
N ASP A 159 -12.64 -15.03 16.85
CA ASP A 159 -13.74 -14.61 15.98
C ASP A 159 -13.32 -14.64 14.50
N PRO A 160 -13.04 -15.82 13.92
CA PRO A 160 -12.63 -15.91 12.54
C PRO A 160 -13.80 -15.54 11.62
N PHE A 161 -13.54 -14.68 10.62
CA PHE A 161 -14.50 -14.34 9.58
C PHE A 161 -13.83 -14.37 8.21
N THR A 162 -14.59 -14.86 7.23
CA THR A 162 -14.20 -14.95 5.81
C THR A 162 -15.01 -14.05 4.89
N THR A 163 -16.24 -13.70 5.28
CA THR A 163 -17.17 -12.83 4.53
C THR A 163 -17.68 -11.66 5.38
N ALA A 164 -18.22 -10.63 4.75
CA ALA A 164 -18.84 -9.50 5.43
C ALA A 164 -20.08 -9.96 6.19
N ALA A 165 -20.87 -10.87 5.59
CA ALA A 165 -22.00 -11.51 6.24
C ALA A 165 -21.63 -12.24 7.55
N GLU A 166 -20.53 -13.01 7.55
CA GLU A 166 -20.02 -13.67 8.76
C GLU A 166 -19.58 -12.66 9.82
N LEU A 167 -18.86 -11.61 9.42
CA LEU A 167 -18.42 -10.54 10.33
C LEU A 167 -19.62 -9.85 11.00
N LEU A 168 -20.67 -9.54 10.25
CA LEU A 168 -21.89 -8.96 10.79
C LEU A 168 -22.66 -9.90 11.72
N ALA A 169 -22.71 -11.20 11.40
CA ALA A 169 -23.32 -12.20 12.27
C ALA A 169 -22.61 -12.27 13.63
N ILE A 170 -21.27 -12.29 13.64
CA ILE A 170 -20.47 -12.25 14.86
C ILE A 170 -20.77 -10.98 15.67
N CYS A 171 -20.82 -9.81 15.01
CA CYS A 171 -21.13 -8.55 15.66
C CYS A 171 -22.52 -8.56 16.32
N ALA A 172 -23.52 -9.12 15.63
CA ALA A 172 -24.89 -9.21 16.13
C ALA A 172 -25.01 -10.19 17.31
N ASP A 173 -24.46 -11.40 17.17
CA ASP A 173 -24.54 -12.46 18.17
C ASP A 173 -23.82 -12.07 19.47
N ARG A 174 -22.65 -11.43 19.35
CA ARG A 174 -21.80 -11.06 20.49
C ARG A 174 -22.01 -9.63 20.98
N ARG A 175 -22.83 -8.83 20.27
CA ARG A 175 -23.05 -7.39 20.52
C ARG A 175 -21.72 -6.61 20.55
N LEU A 176 -20.87 -6.89 19.57
CA LEU A 176 -19.56 -6.27 19.41
C LEU A 176 -19.55 -5.34 18.20
N SER A 177 -18.71 -4.31 18.22
CA SER A 177 -18.37 -3.57 17.01
C SER A 177 -17.39 -4.36 16.15
N ILE A 178 -17.26 -3.99 14.86
CA ILE A 178 -16.24 -4.57 13.97
C ILE A 178 -14.82 -4.37 14.54
N ALA A 179 -14.56 -3.22 15.17
CA ALA A 179 -13.27 -2.94 15.80
C ALA A 179 -13.01 -3.86 17.01
N ASP A 180 -14.03 -4.18 17.81
CA ASP A 180 -13.89 -5.10 18.94
C ASP A 180 -13.58 -6.52 18.46
N VAL A 181 -14.25 -6.98 17.40
CA VAL A 181 -13.97 -8.29 16.76
C VAL A 181 -12.53 -8.34 16.26
N GLN A 182 -12.08 -7.32 15.51
CA GLN A 182 -10.70 -7.28 15.02
C GLN A 182 -9.70 -7.19 16.18
N LEU A 183 -9.97 -6.40 17.22
CA LEU A 183 -9.09 -6.28 18.39
C LEU A 183 -8.95 -7.60 19.14
N ALA A 184 -10.05 -8.32 19.38
CA ALA A 184 -10.02 -9.62 20.04
C ALA A 184 -9.17 -10.62 19.26
N ASN A 185 -9.31 -10.60 17.94
CA ASN A 185 -8.53 -11.39 17.01
C ASN A 185 -7.02 -11.03 17.03
N GLU A 186 -6.65 -9.75 17.04
CA GLU A 186 -5.24 -9.35 17.19
C GLU A 186 -4.68 -9.72 18.57
N CYS A 187 -5.48 -9.60 19.62
CA CYS A 187 -5.09 -9.91 21.00
C CYS A 187 -4.84 -11.40 21.25
N ALA A 188 -5.28 -12.27 20.33
CA ALA A 188 -4.94 -13.69 20.36
C ALA A 188 -3.47 -13.96 19.99
N LEU A 189 -2.83 -13.01 19.29
CA LEU A 189 -1.46 -13.15 18.78
C LEU A 189 -0.44 -12.34 19.58
N ARG A 190 -0.88 -11.28 20.27
CA ARG A 190 -0.01 -10.36 21.00
C ARG A 190 -0.80 -9.61 22.07
N ALA A 191 -0.11 -9.06 23.07
CA ALA A 191 -0.78 -8.39 24.18
C ALA A 191 -1.55 -7.14 23.71
N ARG A 192 -2.70 -6.84 24.32
CA ARG A 192 -3.52 -5.67 23.98
C ARG A 192 -2.74 -4.35 24.01
N THR A 193 -1.91 -4.15 25.02
CA THR A 193 -1.06 -2.95 25.14
C THR A 193 -0.09 -2.81 23.98
N GLN A 194 0.41 -3.93 23.45
CA GLN A 194 1.27 -3.96 22.27
C GLN A 194 0.46 -3.62 21.01
N VAL A 195 -0.73 -4.21 20.82
CA VAL A 195 -1.62 -3.87 19.68
C VAL A 195 -1.90 -2.37 19.66
N GLU A 196 -2.32 -1.81 20.80
CA GLU A 196 -2.66 -0.39 20.92
C GLU A 196 -1.44 0.53 20.64
N ALA A 197 -0.26 0.18 21.16
CA ALA A 197 0.96 0.96 20.92
C ALA A 197 1.40 0.92 19.46
N GLU A 198 1.31 -0.24 18.80
CA GLU A 198 1.65 -0.37 17.38
C GLU A 198 0.65 0.39 16.48
N LEU A 199 -0.65 0.37 16.81
CA LEU A 199 -1.66 1.19 16.13
C LEU A 199 -1.37 2.69 16.24
N ASP A 200 -0.98 3.15 17.43
CA ASP A 200 -0.61 4.55 17.65
C ASP A 200 0.66 4.91 16.86
N GLY A 201 1.63 3.98 16.78
CA GLY A 201 2.84 4.12 15.96
C GLY A 201 2.52 4.26 14.47
N ILE A 202 1.58 3.47 13.95
CA ILE A 202 1.07 3.58 12.58
C ILE A 202 0.45 4.96 12.33
N ALA A 203 -0.47 5.39 13.21
CA ALA A 203 -1.12 6.70 13.09
C ALA A 203 -0.10 7.84 13.14
N HIS A 204 0.91 7.73 14.01
CA HIS A 204 1.99 8.70 14.10
C HIS A 204 2.81 8.77 12.80
N ALA A 205 3.22 7.63 12.24
CA ALA A 205 3.97 7.58 10.98
C ALA A 205 3.16 8.16 9.80
N MET A 206 1.85 7.86 9.76
CA MET A 206 0.90 8.43 8.81
C MET A 206 0.84 9.96 8.90
N PHE A 207 0.70 10.52 10.09
CA PHE A 207 0.67 11.97 10.27
C PHE A 207 2.02 12.64 10.01
N ALA A 208 3.13 11.98 10.35
CA ALA A 208 4.47 12.45 10.02
C ALA A 208 4.68 12.54 8.50
N SER A 209 4.16 11.57 7.73
CA SER A 209 4.18 11.61 6.26
C SER A 209 3.39 12.81 5.70
N ILE A 210 2.18 13.07 6.22
CA ILE A 210 1.41 14.26 5.86
C ILE A 210 2.22 15.54 6.17
N ALA A 211 2.75 15.67 7.39
CA ALA A 211 3.48 16.87 7.81
C ALA A 211 4.69 17.13 6.92
N ARG A 212 5.46 16.09 6.59
CA ARG A 212 6.64 16.19 5.72
C ARG A 212 6.25 16.58 4.30
N GLY A 213 5.21 15.97 3.74
CA GLY A 213 4.73 16.29 2.39
C GLY A 213 4.13 17.70 2.27
N LEU A 214 3.51 18.22 3.32
CA LEU A 214 3.00 19.60 3.36
C LEU A 214 4.11 20.66 3.40
N GLU A 215 5.33 20.30 3.79
CA GLU A 215 6.48 21.22 3.83
C GLU A 215 7.47 21.02 2.68
N ALA A 216 7.43 19.86 2.00
CA ALA A 216 8.30 19.55 0.88
C ALA A 216 8.00 20.38 -0.37
N ASP A 217 9.05 20.70 -1.13
CA ASP A 217 8.98 21.42 -2.42
C ASP A 217 9.85 20.67 -3.46
N GLY A 218 9.82 21.12 -4.70
CA GLY A 218 10.61 20.57 -5.80
C GLY A 218 9.81 19.73 -6.78
N LEU A 219 10.55 19.00 -7.61
CA LEU A 219 10.01 18.11 -8.64
C LEU A 219 10.12 16.66 -8.18
N LEU A 220 9.11 15.86 -8.51
CA LEU A 220 9.13 14.42 -8.29
C LEU A 220 10.15 13.75 -9.25
N PRO A 221 10.81 12.67 -8.80
CA PRO A 221 11.75 11.90 -9.64
C PRO A 221 11.02 11.17 -10.79
N GLY A 222 11.75 10.45 -11.66
CA GLY A 222 11.12 9.63 -12.71
C GLY A 222 10.86 10.33 -14.06
N GLY A 223 11.41 11.53 -14.29
CA GLY A 223 11.46 12.14 -15.63
C GLY A 223 10.22 12.94 -16.07
N LEU A 224 9.05 12.73 -15.45
CA LEU A 224 7.82 13.49 -15.75
C LEU A 224 7.87 14.95 -15.28
N LYS A 225 8.83 15.31 -14.42
CA LYS A 225 9.00 16.67 -13.87
C LYS A 225 7.73 17.21 -13.19
N VAL A 226 6.94 16.34 -12.57
CA VAL A 226 5.73 16.73 -11.83
C VAL A 226 6.15 17.56 -10.62
N ARG A 227 5.60 18.76 -10.49
CA ARG A 227 5.86 19.64 -9.33
C ARG A 227 5.05 19.17 -8.13
N ARG A 228 5.65 19.18 -6.94
CA ARG A 228 4.95 19.01 -5.67
C ARG A 228 3.98 20.18 -5.42
N ARG A 229 2.72 19.89 -5.10
CA ARG A 229 1.62 20.84 -4.97
C ARG A 229 1.10 20.93 -3.54
N ALA A 230 1.29 19.92 -2.70
CA ALA A 230 0.70 19.85 -1.37
C ALA A 230 0.96 21.11 -0.54
N LYS A 231 2.23 21.54 -0.46
CA LYS A 231 2.67 22.77 0.22
C LYS A 231 1.98 24.02 -0.28
N GLY A 232 1.88 24.17 -1.60
CA GLY A 232 1.24 25.33 -2.22
C GLY A 232 -0.25 25.39 -1.94
N ILE A 233 -0.94 24.24 -1.93
CA ILE A 233 -2.36 24.14 -1.59
C ILE A 233 -2.57 24.50 -0.11
N ALA A 234 -1.82 23.86 0.80
CA ALA A 234 -1.97 24.10 2.24
C ALA A 234 -1.68 25.54 2.65
N ARG A 235 -0.68 26.20 2.03
CA ARG A 235 -0.42 27.63 2.27
C ARG A 235 -1.58 28.52 1.84
N LYS A 236 -2.24 28.20 0.73
CA LYS A 236 -3.42 28.96 0.26
C LYS A 236 -4.62 28.76 1.20
N LEU A 237 -4.84 27.54 1.68
CA LEU A 237 -5.91 27.23 2.62
C LEU A 237 -5.68 27.92 3.98
N ALA A 238 -4.47 27.83 4.54
CA ALA A 238 -4.12 28.51 5.79
C ALA A 238 -4.24 30.05 5.69
N ALA A 239 -3.92 30.63 4.52
CA ALA A 239 -4.11 32.06 4.31
C ALA A 239 -5.59 32.47 4.20
N ALA A 240 -6.45 31.57 3.70
CA ALA A 240 -7.89 31.80 3.57
C ALA A 240 -8.65 31.72 4.90
N GLU A 241 -8.12 30.98 5.89
CA GLU A 241 -8.69 30.86 7.25
C GLU A 241 -8.87 32.22 7.95
N HIS A 242 -8.05 33.21 7.60
CA HIS A 242 -8.14 34.59 8.11
C HIS A 242 -9.05 35.51 7.27
N SER A 243 -9.74 34.98 6.26
CA SER A 243 -10.65 35.73 5.42
C SER A 243 -12.11 35.53 5.85
N ASN A 244 -12.96 36.55 5.70
CA ASN A 244 -14.40 36.45 5.98
C ASN A 244 -15.17 35.67 4.89
N MET A 245 -14.49 34.99 3.97
CA MET A 245 -15.07 34.28 2.83
C MET A 245 -14.54 32.83 2.82
N LEU A 246 -15.08 32.00 3.71
CA LEU A 246 -14.76 30.57 3.72
C LEU A 246 -15.52 29.86 2.59
N ALA A 247 -14.79 29.14 1.73
CA ALA A 247 -15.42 28.34 0.69
C ALA A 247 -16.09 27.11 1.32
N PRO A 248 -17.32 26.72 0.91
CA PRO A 248 -18.01 25.58 1.53
C PRO A 248 -17.25 24.24 1.46
N HIS A 249 -16.31 24.11 0.52
CA HIS A 249 -15.52 22.90 0.27
C HIS A 249 -14.12 22.92 0.90
N GLU A 250 -13.77 23.93 1.70
CA GLU A 250 -12.41 24.12 2.23
C GLU A 250 -11.90 22.93 3.06
N VAL A 251 -12.78 22.29 3.83
CA VAL A 251 -12.45 21.07 4.58
C VAL A 251 -12.07 19.92 3.63
N LEU A 252 -12.74 19.80 2.49
CA LEU A 252 -12.42 18.81 1.46
C LEU A 252 -11.11 19.13 0.75
N ASP A 253 -10.80 20.42 0.57
CA ASP A 253 -9.51 20.84 0.02
C ASP A 253 -8.35 20.50 0.96
N TRP A 254 -8.54 20.64 2.28
CA TRP A 254 -7.57 20.18 3.28
C TRP A 254 -7.36 18.66 3.20
N VAL A 255 -8.44 17.88 3.08
CA VAL A 255 -8.36 16.41 2.88
C VAL A 255 -7.55 16.08 1.63
N SER A 256 -7.83 16.77 0.52
CA SER A 256 -7.07 16.60 -0.72
C SER A 256 -5.60 16.98 -0.55
N ALA A 257 -5.28 18.06 0.16
CA ALA A 257 -3.91 18.44 0.47
C ALA A 257 -3.18 17.37 1.29
N PHE A 258 -3.85 16.74 2.25
CA PHE A 258 -3.27 15.64 3.05
C PHE A 258 -2.98 14.41 2.20
N ALA A 259 -3.92 13.99 1.35
CA ALA A 259 -3.74 12.85 0.47
C ALA A 259 -2.62 13.09 -0.54
N ILE A 260 -2.60 14.28 -1.15
CA ILE A 260 -1.54 14.70 -2.10
C ILE A 260 -0.18 14.73 -1.39
N ALA A 261 -0.09 15.26 -0.17
CA ALA A 261 1.15 15.31 0.60
C ALA A 261 1.78 13.92 0.77
N VAL A 262 0.98 12.93 1.19
CA VAL A 262 1.45 11.56 1.39
C VAL A 262 1.86 10.92 0.06
N ASN A 263 1.08 11.09 -1.00
CA ASN A 263 1.42 10.49 -2.29
C ASN A 263 2.62 11.18 -2.98
N GLU A 264 2.86 12.47 -2.73
CA GLU A 264 4.07 13.16 -3.15
C GLU A 264 5.30 12.68 -2.38
N GLU A 265 5.19 12.44 -1.06
CA GLU A 265 6.25 11.79 -0.28
C GLU A 265 6.51 10.36 -0.77
N ASN A 266 5.45 9.60 -1.09
CA ASN A 266 5.57 8.26 -1.64
C ASN A 266 6.34 8.27 -2.97
N ALA A 267 5.91 9.10 -3.92
CA ALA A 267 6.54 9.22 -5.23
C ALA A 267 8.02 9.64 -5.16
N ALA A 268 8.43 10.32 -4.09
CA ALA A 268 9.80 10.72 -3.84
C ALA A 268 10.64 9.69 -3.08
N GLY A 269 10.09 8.51 -2.77
CA GLY A 269 10.79 7.46 -2.03
C GLY A 269 10.82 7.67 -0.51
N GLY A 270 9.99 8.56 0.02
CA GLY A 270 9.92 8.87 1.45
C GLY A 270 9.35 7.74 2.31
N ARG A 271 9.31 7.97 3.62
CA ARG A 271 8.70 7.03 4.58
C ARG A 271 7.18 7.02 4.40
N ILE A 272 6.60 5.83 4.23
CA ILE A 272 5.18 5.62 3.97
C ILE A 272 4.64 4.46 4.81
N VAL A 273 3.35 4.49 5.10
CA VAL A 273 2.61 3.34 5.63
C VAL A 273 1.72 2.79 4.51
N THR A 274 1.80 1.48 4.23
CA THR A 274 0.91 0.84 3.26
C THR A 274 -0.54 0.98 3.71
N ALA A 275 -1.49 1.23 2.80
CA ALA A 275 -2.89 1.38 3.18
C ALA A 275 -3.91 1.10 2.06
N PRO A 276 -3.99 -0.13 1.48
CA PRO A 276 -3.19 -1.32 1.79
C PRO A 276 -1.93 -1.44 0.91
N THR A 277 -1.72 -0.51 -0.02
CA THR A 277 -0.51 -0.39 -0.84
C THR A 277 0.06 1.02 -0.75
N ASN A 278 1.31 1.21 -1.18
CA ASN A 278 1.97 2.50 -1.25
C ASN A 278 1.27 3.45 -2.23
N GLY A 279 0.76 2.92 -3.35
CA GLY A 279 0.06 3.71 -4.36
C GLY A 279 -1.24 4.31 -3.85
N ALA A 280 -1.88 3.67 -2.87
CA ALA A 280 -3.11 4.12 -2.20
C ALA A 280 -2.87 4.72 -0.80
N ALA A 281 -1.62 5.01 -0.44
CA ALA A 281 -1.23 5.34 0.92
C ALA A 281 -1.80 6.66 1.45
N GLY A 282 -2.27 7.58 0.59
CA GLY A 282 -2.75 8.90 1.01
C GLY A 282 -4.17 8.91 1.57
N ILE A 283 -5.00 7.93 1.22
CA ILE A 283 -6.44 7.95 1.53
C ILE A 283 -6.70 7.79 3.03
N ILE A 284 -6.22 6.68 3.62
CA ILE A 284 -6.40 6.38 5.04
C ILE A 284 -5.87 7.51 5.95
N PRO A 285 -4.62 8.01 5.81
CA PRO A 285 -4.13 9.06 6.69
C PRO A 285 -4.85 10.40 6.48
N ALA A 286 -5.28 10.74 5.26
CA ALA A 286 -6.08 11.94 5.01
C ALA A 286 -7.44 11.89 5.71
N VAL A 287 -8.15 10.77 5.61
CA VAL A 287 -9.45 10.59 6.26
C VAL A 287 -9.31 10.46 7.79
N LEU A 288 -8.26 9.80 8.27
CA LEU A 288 -7.94 9.73 9.70
C LEU A 288 -7.62 11.12 10.28
N ARG A 289 -6.88 11.95 9.54
CA ARG A 289 -6.61 13.34 9.94
C ARG A 289 -7.87 14.19 9.88
N TYR A 290 -8.75 13.97 8.90
CA TYR A 290 -10.06 14.61 8.85
C TYR A 290 -10.90 14.29 10.09
N ALA A 291 -10.96 13.01 10.49
CA ALA A 291 -11.65 12.59 11.70
C ALA A 291 -11.07 13.25 12.96
N ARG A 292 -9.74 13.49 12.99
CA ARG A 292 -9.05 14.15 14.10
C ARG A 292 -9.29 15.65 14.16
N ASP A 293 -9.19 16.33 13.02
CA ASP A 293 -9.14 17.80 12.95
C ASP A 293 -10.53 18.43 12.80
N PHE A 294 -11.49 17.75 12.17
CA PHE A 294 -12.78 18.34 11.79
C PHE A 294 -14.01 17.63 12.36
N CYS A 295 -13.88 16.41 12.90
CA CYS A 295 -15.01 15.69 13.49
C CYS A 295 -15.05 15.81 15.03
N PRO A 296 -16.25 15.87 15.63
CA PRO A 296 -16.38 15.97 17.08
C PRO A 296 -15.96 14.67 17.78
N GLY A 297 -15.36 14.81 18.97
CA GLY A 297 -15.03 13.69 19.85
C GLY A 297 -13.80 12.88 19.43
N ALA A 298 -12.90 13.46 18.63
CA ALA A 298 -11.63 12.84 18.26
C ALA A 298 -10.81 12.44 19.51
N THR A 299 -10.43 11.16 19.59
CA THR A 299 -9.58 10.60 20.67
C THR A 299 -8.68 9.51 20.09
N ALA A 300 -7.58 9.19 20.79
CA ALA A 300 -6.71 8.07 20.42
C ALA A 300 -7.49 6.74 20.34
N ALA A 301 -8.46 6.53 21.24
CA ALA A 301 -9.33 5.37 21.20
C ALA A 301 -10.13 5.28 19.88
N ARG A 302 -10.71 6.39 19.41
CA ARG A 302 -11.43 6.42 18.12
C ARG A 302 -10.51 6.26 16.91
N GLN A 303 -9.27 6.73 16.99
CA GLN A 303 -8.27 6.47 15.94
C GLN A 303 -7.94 4.98 15.84
N ARG A 304 -7.84 4.27 16.97
CA ARG A 304 -7.64 2.82 16.99
C ARG A 304 -8.86 2.09 16.43
N VAL A 305 -10.08 2.51 16.79
CA VAL A 305 -11.33 2.00 16.19
C VAL A 305 -11.29 2.16 14.67
N PHE A 306 -10.93 3.34 14.17
CA PHE A 306 -10.79 3.59 12.73
C PHE A 306 -9.85 2.58 12.06
N LEU A 307 -8.64 2.39 12.60
CA LEU A 307 -7.63 1.51 12.00
C LEU A 307 -8.02 0.03 12.08
N LEU A 308 -8.60 -0.42 13.20
CA LEU A 308 -9.08 -1.79 13.38
C LEU A 308 -10.22 -2.12 12.41
N THR A 309 -11.20 -1.22 12.30
CA THR A 309 -12.31 -1.39 11.35
C THR A 309 -11.82 -1.36 9.90
N ALA A 310 -10.95 -0.41 9.56
CA ALA A 310 -10.34 -0.32 8.23
C ALA A 310 -9.59 -1.63 7.87
N ALA A 311 -8.85 -2.21 8.82
CA ALA A 311 -8.15 -3.47 8.60
C ALA A 311 -9.09 -4.66 8.39
N ALA A 312 -10.21 -4.76 9.13
CA ALA A 312 -11.18 -5.83 8.94
C ALA A 312 -11.74 -5.84 7.50
N ILE A 313 -12.11 -4.65 6.98
CA ILE A 313 -12.57 -4.47 5.61
C ILE A 313 -11.46 -4.76 4.59
N GLY A 314 -10.25 -4.23 4.81
CA GLY A 314 -9.11 -4.51 3.94
C GLY A 314 -8.75 -6.01 3.88
N GLY A 315 -8.91 -6.72 4.99
CA GLY A 315 -8.71 -8.16 5.09
C GLY A 315 -9.73 -8.95 4.28
N LEU A 316 -11.01 -8.54 4.32
CA LEU A 316 -12.07 -9.12 3.48
C LEU A 316 -11.74 -8.96 1.98
N ILE A 317 -11.36 -7.76 1.56
CA ILE A 317 -11.05 -7.46 0.17
C ILE A 317 -9.82 -8.24 -0.31
N LYS A 318 -8.74 -8.24 0.48
CA LYS A 318 -7.50 -8.96 0.14
C LYS A 318 -7.75 -10.46 -0.02
N ARG A 319 -8.52 -11.07 0.90
CA ARG A 319 -8.76 -12.52 0.89
C ARG A 319 -9.66 -12.96 -0.25
N ASN A 320 -10.75 -12.24 -0.49
CA ASN A 320 -11.81 -12.70 -1.40
C ASN A 320 -11.62 -12.18 -2.84
N ALA A 321 -10.68 -11.26 -3.06
CA ALA A 321 -10.35 -10.74 -4.37
C ALA A 321 -8.83 -10.53 -4.49
N SER A 322 -8.35 -9.29 -4.46
CA SER A 322 -6.93 -8.94 -4.42
C SER A 322 -6.76 -7.47 -4.06
N ILE A 323 -5.58 -7.11 -3.55
CA ILE A 323 -5.11 -5.73 -3.37
C ILE A 323 -3.97 -5.36 -4.33
N SER A 324 -3.73 -6.19 -5.35
CA SER A 324 -2.65 -6.02 -6.32
C SER A 324 -3.16 -5.30 -7.58
N GLY A 325 -2.53 -4.17 -7.91
CA GLY A 325 -2.79 -3.45 -9.16
C GLY A 325 -2.51 -4.30 -10.41
N ALA A 326 -1.57 -5.25 -10.32
CA ALA A 326 -1.25 -6.20 -11.37
C ALA A 326 -2.31 -7.29 -11.59
N GLU A 327 -3.22 -7.53 -10.62
CA GLU A 327 -4.23 -8.59 -10.71
C GLU A 327 -5.62 -8.02 -11.01
N VAL A 328 -6.03 -6.99 -10.26
CA VAL A 328 -7.40 -6.45 -10.31
C VAL A 328 -7.46 -4.97 -10.67
N GLY A 329 -6.33 -4.34 -11.01
CA GLY A 329 -6.28 -2.91 -11.31
C GLY A 329 -6.36 -2.03 -10.06
N CYS A 330 -6.53 -0.72 -10.27
CA CYS A 330 -6.44 0.27 -9.19
C CYS A 330 -7.67 0.27 -8.27
N GLN A 331 -8.76 -0.38 -8.68
CA GLN A 331 -9.87 -0.69 -7.77
C GLN A 331 -9.42 -1.53 -6.56
N GLY A 332 -8.48 -2.47 -6.74
CA GLY A 332 -7.93 -3.27 -5.64
C GLY A 332 -6.98 -2.48 -4.73
N GLU A 333 -6.49 -1.32 -5.17
CA GLU A 333 -5.59 -0.48 -4.39
C GLU A 333 -6.33 0.72 -3.79
N VAL A 334 -6.68 1.69 -4.65
CA VAL A 334 -7.36 2.93 -4.28
C VAL A 334 -8.81 2.67 -3.87
N GLY A 335 -9.51 1.76 -4.56
CA GLY A 335 -10.88 1.39 -4.19
C GLY A 335 -10.92 0.70 -2.82
N SER A 336 -10.00 -0.24 -2.58
CA SER A 336 -9.84 -0.87 -1.27
C SER A 336 -9.53 0.13 -0.17
N ALA A 337 -8.57 1.04 -0.39
CA ALA A 337 -8.23 2.08 0.58
C ALA A 337 -9.41 3.01 0.89
N ALA A 338 -10.22 3.38 -0.13
CA ALA A 338 -11.42 4.18 0.05
C ALA A 338 -12.48 3.43 0.87
N ALA A 339 -12.72 2.14 0.59
CA ALA A 339 -13.65 1.30 1.35
C ALA A 339 -13.22 1.13 2.81
N MET A 340 -11.93 0.87 3.03
CA MET A 340 -11.31 0.79 4.36
C MET A 340 -11.49 2.12 5.13
N ALA A 341 -11.23 3.26 4.47
CA ALA A 341 -11.34 4.57 5.10
C ALA A 341 -12.78 4.97 5.40
N ALA A 342 -13.73 4.64 4.53
CA ALA A 342 -15.16 4.90 4.73
C ALA A 342 -15.68 4.14 5.94
N ALA A 343 -15.36 2.85 6.03
CA ALA A 343 -15.72 2.01 7.18
C ALA A 343 -15.09 2.50 8.49
N GLY A 344 -13.78 2.79 8.46
CA GLY A 344 -13.06 3.31 9.62
C GLY A 344 -13.67 4.63 10.12
N LEU A 345 -14.00 5.55 9.21
CA LEU A 345 -14.62 6.82 9.55
C LEU A 345 -16.02 6.62 10.12
N ALA A 346 -16.87 5.80 9.49
CA ALA A 346 -18.21 5.50 9.96
C ALA A 346 -18.18 4.94 11.39
N ALA A 347 -17.33 3.94 11.65
CA ALA A 347 -17.17 3.36 12.98
C ALA A 347 -16.66 4.37 14.02
N ALA A 348 -15.67 5.18 13.66
CA ALA A 348 -15.14 6.22 14.55
C ALA A 348 -16.18 7.31 14.88
N LEU A 349 -17.16 7.53 14.01
CA LEU A 349 -18.28 8.45 14.21
C LEU A 349 -19.49 7.80 14.93
N GLY A 350 -19.40 6.52 15.30
CA GLY A 350 -20.42 5.82 16.07
C GLY A 350 -21.48 5.08 15.25
N ALA A 351 -21.20 4.79 13.98
CA ALA A 351 -22.04 3.94 13.15
C ALA A 351 -22.16 2.52 13.73
N ASP A 352 -23.32 1.89 13.56
CA ASP A 352 -23.48 0.46 13.83
C ASP A 352 -22.79 -0.41 12.73
N PRO A 353 -22.56 -1.71 12.96
CA PRO A 353 -21.87 -2.57 12.00
C PRO A 353 -22.48 -2.59 10.58
N ARG A 354 -23.81 -2.48 10.43
CA ARG A 354 -24.47 -2.48 9.12
C ARG A 354 -24.20 -1.19 8.36
N GLN A 355 -24.22 -0.06 9.06
CA GLN A 355 -23.82 1.24 8.48
C GLN A 355 -22.33 1.24 8.10
N VAL A 356 -21.48 0.59 8.88
CA VAL A 356 -20.05 0.45 8.57
C VAL A 356 -19.83 -0.38 7.30
N GLU A 357 -20.52 -1.52 7.15
CA GLU A 357 -20.51 -2.30 5.91
C GLU A 357 -20.99 -1.47 4.72
N ASN A 358 -22.13 -0.78 4.87
CA ASN A 358 -22.69 0.04 3.80
C ASN A 358 -21.74 1.17 3.35
N ALA A 359 -21.03 1.81 4.29
CA ALA A 359 -20.03 2.80 3.95
C ALA A 359 -18.87 2.21 3.11
N ALA A 360 -18.39 1.01 3.47
CA ALA A 360 -17.35 0.30 2.71
C ALA A 360 -17.84 -0.06 1.30
N GLU A 361 -19.06 -0.55 1.21
CA GLU A 361 -19.73 -0.99 -0.01
C GLU A 361 -19.86 0.15 -1.01
N ILE A 362 -20.51 1.27 -0.63
CA ILE A 362 -20.64 2.47 -1.47
C ILE A 362 -19.27 2.96 -1.95
N ALA A 363 -18.29 3.01 -1.05
CA ALA A 363 -16.95 3.49 -1.41
C ALA A 363 -16.27 2.57 -2.44
N MET A 364 -16.41 1.25 -2.32
CA MET A 364 -15.87 0.31 -3.30
C MET A 364 -16.63 0.34 -4.63
N GLU A 365 -17.97 0.42 -4.60
CA GLU A 365 -18.84 0.50 -5.77
C GLU A 365 -18.38 1.63 -6.71
N HIS A 366 -18.09 2.80 -6.13
CA HIS A 366 -17.62 3.99 -6.84
C HIS A 366 -16.16 3.89 -7.37
N HIS A 367 -15.52 2.73 -7.27
CA HIS A 367 -14.20 2.43 -7.84
C HIS A 367 -14.17 1.20 -8.75
N LEU A 368 -15.28 0.45 -8.88
CA LEU A 368 -15.35 -0.71 -9.76
C LEU A 368 -15.00 -0.35 -11.21
N GLY A 369 -14.21 -1.22 -11.86
CA GLY A 369 -13.66 -1.04 -13.20
C GLY A 369 -12.41 -0.16 -13.29
N MET A 370 -11.88 0.39 -12.17
CA MET A 370 -10.73 1.28 -12.23
C MET A 370 -9.42 0.55 -12.56
N THR A 371 -8.85 0.85 -13.73
CA THR A 371 -7.60 0.27 -14.26
C THR A 371 -6.34 0.83 -13.58
N CYS A 372 -5.22 0.11 -13.62
CA CYS A 372 -3.93 0.53 -13.05
C CYS A 372 -2.87 0.77 -14.12
N ASP A 373 -2.99 1.86 -14.87
CA ASP A 373 -2.08 2.16 -15.98
C ASP A 373 -1.47 3.57 -15.81
N PRO A 374 -0.44 3.69 -14.93
CA PRO A 374 0.16 4.98 -14.62
C PRO A 374 1.13 5.47 -15.71
N VAL A 375 1.19 6.79 -15.90
CA VAL A 375 2.07 7.43 -16.89
C VAL A 375 3.53 7.14 -16.57
N GLY A 376 4.26 6.63 -17.56
CA GLY A 376 5.67 6.25 -17.42
C GLY A 376 5.93 5.11 -16.43
N GLY A 377 4.89 4.37 -16.00
CA GLY A 377 5.03 3.35 -14.97
C GLY A 377 5.31 3.91 -13.57
N LEU A 378 5.02 5.20 -13.33
CA LEU A 378 5.36 5.90 -12.10
C LEU A 378 4.14 6.08 -11.21
N VAL A 379 4.33 5.95 -9.89
CA VAL A 379 3.26 6.20 -8.89
C VAL A 379 3.04 7.71 -8.69
N GLN A 380 2.68 8.41 -9.77
CA GLN A 380 2.48 9.86 -9.83
C GLN A 380 1.14 10.18 -10.48
N ILE A 381 1.03 9.97 -11.80
CA ILE A 381 -0.18 10.29 -12.57
C ILE A 381 -0.79 8.98 -13.07
N PRO A 382 -2.08 8.70 -12.80
CA PRO A 382 -3.07 9.49 -12.06
C PRO A 382 -3.13 9.18 -10.54
N CYS A 383 -2.10 8.51 -9.99
CA CYS A 383 -2.11 7.96 -8.63
C CYS A 383 -2.33 9.03 -7.54
N ILE A 384 -1.68 10.19 -7.66
CA ILE A 384 -1.78 11.29 -6.68
C ILE A 384 -3.21 11.81 -6.61
N GLU A 385 -3.82 12.15 -7.76
CA GLU A 385 -5.21 12.61 -7.83
C GLU A 385 -6.19 11.55 -7.36
N ARG A 386 -5.97 10.28 -7.71
CA ARG A 386 -6.82 9.17 -7.27
C ARG A 386 -6.90 9.04 -5.75
N ASN A 387 -5.83 9.37 -5.02
CA ASN A 387 -5.87 9.37 -3.55
C ASN A 387 -6.68 10.54 -3.00
N ALA A 388 -6.56 11.73 -3.58
CA ALA A 388 -7.38 12.89 -3.19
C ALA A 388 -8.87 12.61 -3.41
N PHE A 389 -9.25 12.07 -4.57
CA PHE A 389 -10.64 11.70 -4.87
C PHE A 389 -11.11 10.50 -4.03
N GLY A 390 -10.25 9.50 -3.80
CA GLY A 390 -10.56 8.35 -2.95
C GLY A 390 -10.89 8.76 -1.52
N ALA A 391 -10.13 9.69 -0.94
CA ALA A 391 -10.39 10.24 0.39
C ALA A 391 -11.73 10.98 0.47
N GLN A 392 -12.06 11.81 -0.54
CA GLN A 392 -13.34 12.50 -0.58
C GLN A 392 -14.52 11.53 -0.71
N LYS A 393 -14.42 10.52 -1.60
CA LYS A 393 -15.43 9.48 -1.75
C LYS A 393 -15.64 8.70 -0.45
N ALA A 394 -14.56 8.38 0.28
CA ALA A 394 -14.66 7.69 1.55
C ALA A 394 -15.42 8.51 2.61
N ILE A 395 -15.13 9.82 2.71
CA ILE A 395 -15.87 10.73 3.61
C ILE A 395 -17.35 10.80 3.22
N PHE A 396 -17.63 10.91 1.93
CA PHE A 396 -19.00 11.00 1.44
C PHE A 396 -19.79 9.70 1.66
N ALA A 397 -19.17 8.54 1.41
CA ALA A 397 -19.77 7.23 1.65
C ALA A 397 -20.11 7.02 3.14
N ALA A 398 -19.18 7.35 4.04
CA ALA A 398 -19.45 7.32 5.49
C ALA A 398 -20.59 8.27 5.89
N SER A 399 -20.60 9.48 5.33
CA SER A 399 -21.64 10.49 5.59
C SER A 399 -23.03 10.06 5.10
N LEU A 400 -23.10 9.36 3.96
CA LEU A 400 -24.34 8.80 3.41
C LEU A 400 -24.85 7.64 4.27
N ALA A 401 -23.98 6.69 4.61
CA ALA A 401 -24.32 5.53 5.43
C ALA A 401 -24.81 5.93 6.83
N LEU A 402 -24.18 6.93 7.48
CA LEU A 402 -24.60 7.46 8.78
C LEU A 402 -25.98 8.16 8.77
N ARG A 403 -26.42 8.65 7.61
CA ARG A 403 -27.75 9.26 7.42
C ARG A 403 -28.81 8.26 6.98
N GLY A 404 -28.39 7.09 6.52
CA GLY A 404 -29.26 5.96 6.23
C GLY A 404 -29.45 5.06 7.44
N ASP A 405 -30.25 4.02 7.26
CA ASP A 405 -30.49 2.95 8.23
C ASP A 405 -29.54 1.74 8.03
N GLY A 406 -28.57 1.86 7.11
CA GLY A 406 -27.64 0.80 6.74
C GLY A 406 -28.25 -0.34 5.92
N ILE A 407 -29.54 -0.25 5.55
CA ILE A 407 -30.21 -1.24 4.69
C ILE A 407 -29.92 -0.89 3.23
N HIS A 408 -29.32 -1.82 2.51
CA HIS A 408 -28.92 -1.66 1.12
C HIS A 408 -29.14 -2.96 0.35
N HIS A 409 -29.35 -2.86 -0.97
CA HIS A 409 -29.66 -4.01 -1.81
C HIS A 409 -28.43 -4.81 -2.26
N VAL A 410 -27.26 -4.17 -2.31
CA VAL A 410 -26.02 -4.74 -2.84
C VAL A 410 -25.05 -4.94 -1.67
N SER A 411 -24.80 -6.17 -1.24
CA SER A 411 -23.91 -6.40 -0.09
C SER A 411 -22.45 -6.16 -0.41
N LEU A 412 -21.63 -5.91 0.62
CA LEU A 412 -20.18 -5.75 0.43
C LEU A 412 -19.54 -7.00 -0.20
N ASP A 413 -20.01 -8.19 0.16
CA ASP A 413 -19.52 -9.45 -0.43
C ASP A 413 -19.79 -9.50 -1.95
N GLN A 414 -20.96 -9.01 -2.41
CA GLN A 414 -21.26 -8.93 -3.84
C GLN A 414 -20.37 -7.91 -4.56
N VAL A 415 -20.09 -6.76 -3.93
CA VAL A 415 -19.18 -5.76 -4.48
C VAL A 415 -17.74 -6.29 -4.59
N ILE A 416 -17.27 -7.03 -3.58
CA ILE A 416 -15.93 -7.65 -3.60
C ILE A 416 -15.84 -8.72 -4.71
N GLU A 417 -16.86 -9.56 -4.85
CA GLU A 417 -16.91 -10.54 -5.96
C GLU A 417 -16.95 -9.84 -7.33
N THR A 418 -17.70 -8.75 -7.45
CA THR A 418 -17.73 -7.93 -8.67
C THR A 418 -16.35 -7.35 -8.99
N MET A 419 -15.62 -6.88 -7.97
CA MET A 419 -14.24 -6.40 -8.12
C MET A 419 -13.31 -7.52 -8.63
N ARG A 420 -13.44 -8.74 -8.09
CA ARG A 420 -12.65 -9.90 -8.52
C ARG A 420 -12.91 -10.25 -9.99
N GLN A 421 -14.19 -10.32 -10.39
CA GLN A 421 -14.59 -10.65 -11.76
C GLN A 421 -14.12 -9.57 -12.76
N THR A 422 -14.39 -8.30 -12.47
CA THR A 422 -13.95 -7.18 -13.32
C THR A 422 -12.42 -7.11 -13.45
N GLY A 423 -11.69 -7.45 -12.38
CA GLY A 423 -10.24 -7.59 -12.42
C GLY A 423 -9.75 -8.74 -13.31
N ALA A 424 -10.44 -9.88 -13.29
CA ALA A 424 -10.16 -11.01 -14.18
C ALA A 424 -10.42 -10.66 -15.66
N ASP A 425 -11.50 -9.93 -15.93
CA ASP A 425 -11.89 -9.48 -17.28
C ASP A 425 -11.00 -8.34 -17.82
N MET A 426 -10.29 -7.65 -16.93
CA MET A 426 -9.41 -6.54 -17.30
C MET A 426 -8.23 -7.05 -18.13
N GLN A 427 -8.08 -6.52 -19.34
CA GLN A 427 -6.96 -6.88 -20.22
C GLN A 427 -5.62 -6.51 -19.57
N SER A 428 -4.60 -7.36 -19.73
CA SER A 428 -3.29 -7.21 -19.07
C SER A 428 -2.62 -5.85 -19.31
N LYS A 429 -2.81 -5.23 -20.49
CA LYS A 429 -2.26 -3.90 -20.81
C LYS A 429 -2.89 -2.73 -20.04
N TYR A 430 -4.01 -2.96 -19.35
CA TYR A 430 -4.67 -1.96 -18.50
C TYR A 430 -4.46 -2.25 -16.99
N LYS A 431 -3.67 -3.27 -16.67
CA LYS A 431 -3.15 -3.51 -15.31
C LYS A 431 -1.80 -2.82 -15.15
N GLU A 432 -1.07 -3.12 -14.07
CA GLU A 432 0.22 -2.51 -13.70
C GLU A 432 1.37 -2.87 -14.67
N THR A 433 1.26 -2.51 -15.95
CA THR A 433 2.29 -2.72 -16.98
C THR A 433 2.71 -1.44 -17.69
N ALA A 434 1.91 -0.37 -17.58
CA ALA A 434 2.11 0.90 -18.29
C ALA A 434 2.13 0.75 -19.83
N GLN A 435 1.45 -0.26 -20.36
CA GLN A 435 1.41 -0.59 -21.79
C GLN A 435 0.09 -0.19 -22.46
N GLY A 436 -0.81 0.52 -21.76
CA GLY A 436 -2.12 0.87 -22.28
C GLY A 436 -2.58 2.25 -21.87
N GLY A 437 -3.91 2.39 -21.75
CA GLY A 437 -4.62 3.49 -21.11
C GLY A 437 -3.99 4.88 -21.20
N LEU A 438 -3.80 5.50 -20.04
CA LEU A 438 -3.24 6.85 -19.95
C LEU A 438 -1.73 6.84 -20.24
N ALA A 439 -1.05 5.72 -19.97
CA ALA A 439 0.40 5.61 -20.12
C ALA A 439 0.85 5.74 -21.58
N VAL A 440 0.11 5.21 -22.54
CA VAL A 440 0.45 5.27 -23.97
C VAL A 440 -0.13 6.49 -24.69
N ASN A 441 -1.09 7.18 -24.07
CA ASN A 441 -1.73 8.37 -24.64
C ASN A 441 -1.06 9.69 -24.23
N LEU A 442 -0.13 9.64 -23.27
CA LEU A 442 0.71 10.76 -22.88
C LEU A 442 2.17 10.42 -23.17
N SER A 443 2.87 11.29 -23.90
CA SER A 443 4.31 11.13 -24.07
C SER A 443 4.98 11.35 -22.71
N ALA A 444 5.73 10.35 -22.23
CA ALA A 444 6.54 10.48 -21.01
C ALA A 444 7.76 11.40 -21.20
N CYS A 445 7.96 11.91 -22.42
CA CYS A 445 9.03 12.82 -22.83
C CYS A 445 8.59 13.74 -23.97
#